data_AF-A0A6A7A2U1-F1
#
_entry.id   AF-A0A6A7A2U1-F1
#
_cell.length_a   1.000
_cell.length_b   1.000
_cell.length_c   1.000
_cell.angle_alpha   90.00
_cell.angle_beta   90.00
_cell.angle_gamma   90.00
#
_symmetry.space_group_name_H-M   'P 1'
#
loop_
_entity.id
_entity.type
_entity.pdbx_description
1 polymer ?
#
loop_
_entity_poly.entity_id
_entity_poly.type
_entity_poly.pdbx_seq_one_letter_code
_entity_poly.pdbx_strand_id
1 'polypeptide(L)'
;MNGKWKKFECCVVPLPEDESVVFSLYLKLLYTGKLPVKDNAASTDSTTIADEFATLAKLLVLDEKPMDEASKEAALAAISSRSKESFSDGHSYYPAMDCAQIIYDGGATDSPSRKLLVDIYTELVRSAFLDEHEKAEAVPKDFLLDLALSLVVNRLPKKGV
;
A
#
# COMPACT_ATOMS: atom_id res chain seq x y z
N MET A 1 34.03 15.13 -25.02
CA MET A 1 33.54 13.81 -25.49
C MET A 1 32.07 13.97 -25.83
N ASN A 2 31.73 13.99 -27.13
CA ASN A 2 30.36 14.18 -27.61
C ASN A 2 29.59 12.86 -27.56
N GLY A 3 28.75 12.69 -26.53
CA GLY A 3 27.76 11.62 -26.50
C GLY A 3 26.74 11.83 -27.61
N LYS A 4 26.58 10.87 -28.51
CA LYS A 4 25.54 10.87 -29.54
C LYS A 4 24.19 10.64 -28.86
N TRP A 5 23.56 11.71 -28.37
CA TRP A 5 22.18 11.69 -27.91
C TRP A 5 21.27 11.46 -29.12
N LYS A 6 20.75 10.24 -29.24
CA LYS A 6 19.71 9.90 -30.21
C LYS A 6 18.43 10.58 -29.73
N LYS A 7 17.99 11.63 -30.44
CA LYS A 7 16.69 12.28 -30.17
C LYS A 7 15.61 11.19 -30.27
N PHE A 8 14.85 10.99 -29.19
CA PHE A 8 13.68 10.13 -29.19
C PHE A 8 12.61 10.78 -30.08
N GLU A 9 12.30 10.17 -31.22
CA GLU A 9 11.23 10.65 -32.11
C GLU A 9 9.83 10.30 -31.59
N CYS A 10 9.74 9.47 -30.55
CA CYS A 10 8.52 9.24 -29.79
C CYS A 10 8.79 9.43 -28.29
N CYS A 11 8.40 10.57 -27.74
CA CYS A 11 8.26 10.79 -26.29
C CYS A 11 6.96 10.17 -25.77
N VAL A 12 6.66 8.94 -26.18
CA VAL A 12 5.49 8.18 -25.73
C VAL A 12 6.02 6.89 -25.13
N VAL A 13 5.97 6.79 -23.81
CA VAL A 13 6.27 5.55 -23.09
C VAL A 13 4.96 4.78 -22.99
N PRO A 14 4.80 3.64 -23.68
CA PRO A 14 3.60 2.83 -23.56
C PRO A 14 3.56 2.21 -22.16
N LEU A 15 2.60 2.65 -21.36
CA LEU A 15 2.26 2.02 -20.10
C LEU A 15 1.00 1.17 -20.33
N PRO A 16 0.87 -0.01 -19.68
CA PRO A 16 -0.40 -0.73 -19.62
C PRO A 16 -1.51 0.22 -19.15
N GLU A 17 -2.70 0.16 -19.76
CA GLU A 17 -3.80 1.09 -19.45
C GLU A 17 -4.14 1.11 -17.95
N ASP A 18 -4.06 -0.05 -17.30
CA ASP A 18 -4.27 -0.26 -15.85
C ASP A 18 -3.25 0.45 -14.95
N GLU A 19 -2.09 0.84 -15.50
CA GLU A 19 -1.02 1.55 -14.79
C GLU A 19 -1.08 3.07 -14.99
N SER A 20 -1.86 3.57 -15.96
CA SER A 20 -1.89 4.99 -16.32
C SER A 20 -2.35 5.90 -15.16
N VAL A 21 -3.32 5.44 -14.36
CA VAL A 21 -3.83 6.16 -13.18
C VAL A 21 -2.80 6.16 -12.05
N VAL A 22 -2.21 5.00 -11.75
CA VAL A 22 -1.17 4.84 -10.72
C VAL A 22 0.06 5.68 -11.07
N PHE A 23 0.49 5.63 -12.33
CA PHE A 23 1.61 6.43 -12.82
C PHE A 23 1.32 7.93 -12.81
N SER A 24 0.09 8.33 -13.12
CA SER A 24 -0.32 9.74 -13.01
C SER A 24 -0.32 10.22 -11.56
N LEU A 25 -0.72 9.37 -10.62
CA LEU A 25 -0.63 9.64 -9.17
C LEU A 25 0.82 9.72 -8.70
N TYR A 26 1.68 8.80 -9.16
CA TYR A 26 3.12 8.85 -8.92
C TYR A 26 3.74 10.15 -9.44
N LEU A 27 3.43 10.56 -10.67
CA LEU A 27 3.91 11.84 -11.20
C LEU A 27 3.42 13.03 -10.38
N LYS A 28 2.16 13.04 -9.96
CA LYS A 28 1.65 14.10 -9.08
C LYS A 28 2.40 14.12 -7.75
N LEU A 29 2.60 12.97 -7.13
CA LEU A 29 3.38 12.85 -5.90
C LEU A 29 4.81 13.36 -6.10
N LEU A 30 5.48 12.94 -7.17
CA LEU A 30 6.85 13.32 -7.50
C LEU A 30 6.99 14.83 -7.73
N TYR A 31 6.05 15.45 -8.46
CA TYR A 31 6.13 16.87 -8.79
C TYR A 31 5.59 17.80 -7.69
N THR A 32 4.67 17.33 -6.85
CA THR A 32 4.00 18.18 -5.84
C THR A 32 4.37 17.85 -4.41
N GLY A 33 5.01 16.70 -4.18
CA GLY A 33 5.23 16.12 -2.84
C GLY A 33 3.95 15.70 -2.13
N LYS A 34 2.80 15.70 -2.82
CA LYS A 34 1.48 15.49 -2.22
C LYS A 34 0.69 14.43 -2.97
N LEU A 35 0.18 13.48 -2.22
CA LEU A 35 -0.82 12.55 -2.69
C LEU A 35 -2.20 13.22 -2.63
N PRO A 36 -2.94 13.31 -3.74
CA PRO A 36 -4.34 13.70 -3.71
C PRO A 36 -5.16 12.52 -3.17
N VAL A 37 -4.96 12.19 -1.89
CA VAL A 37 -5.94 11.38 -1.15
C VAL A 37 -7.17 12.26 -1.06
N LYS A 38 -8.29 11.82 -1.62
CA LYS A 38 -9.53 12.58 -1.50
C LYS A 38 -9.85 12.69 0.00
N ASP A 39 -10.25 13.86 0.45
CA ASP A 39 -10.84 14.05 1.78
C ASP A 39 -12.21 13.34 1.82
N ASN A 40 -12.16 12.01 1.81
CA ASN A 40 -13.30 11.12 1.64
C ASN A 40 -13.76 10.55 2.99
N ALA A 41 -13.41 11.17 4.12
CA ALA A 41 -13.93 10.79 5.44
C ALA A 41 -15.48 10.81 5.52
N ALA A 42 -16.14 11.48 4.57
CA ALA A 42 -17.60 11.49 4.41
C ALA A 42 -18.15 10.33 3.55
N SER A 43 -17.31 9.65 2.76
CA SER A 43 -17.73 8.50 1.95
C SER A 43 -17.54 7.23 2.77
N THR A 44 -18.63 6.50 3.00
CA THR A 44 -18.66 5.19 3.67
C THR A 44 -18.92 4.05 2.67
N ASP A 45 -18.76 4.32 1.37
CA ASP A 45 -18.87 3.28 0.36
C ASP A 45 -17.62 2.40 0.42
N SER A 46 -17.78 1.17 0.89
CA SER A 46 -16.69 0.21 1.04
C SER A 46 -15.93 -0.02 -0.27
N THR A 47 -16.60 0.10 -1.41
CA THR A 47 -16.01 -0.13 -2.74
C THR A 47 -15.02 0.96 -3.10
N THR A 48 -15.38 2.22 -2.87
CA THR A 48 -14.51 3.36 -3.18
C THR A 48 -13.30 3.41 -2.26
N ILE A 49 -13.47 3.04 -0.99
CA ILE A 49 -12.38 2.94 -0.02
C ILE A 49 -11.42 1.81 -0.40
N ALA A 50 -11.94 0.64 -0.82
CA ALA A 50 -11.11 -0.46 -1.30
C ALA A 50 -10.29 -0.06 -2.55
N ASP A 51 -10.91 0.60 -3.53
CA ASP A 51 -10.22 1.09 -4.74
C ASP A 51 -9.12 2.12 -4.41
N GLU A 52 -9.34 2.98 -3.42
CA GLU A 52 -8.32 3.92 -2.91
C GLU A 52 -7.11 3.16 -2.36
N PHE A 53 -7.33 2.18 -1.48
CA PHE A 53 -6.24 1.38 -0.92
C PHE A 53 -5.51 0.55 -1.98
N ALA A 54 -6.23 -0.04 -2.94
CA ALA A 54 -5.61 -0.78 -4.05
C ALA A 54 -4.73 0.13 -4.91
N THR A 55 -5.18 1.37 -5.16
CA THR A 55 -4.38 2.37 -5.88
C THR A 55 -3.11 2.75 -5.11
N LEU A 56 -3.22 2.95 -3.80
CA LEU A 56 -2.07 3.26 -2.94
C LEU A 56 -1.09 2.07 -2.84
N ALA A 57 -1.58 0.83 -2.78
CA ALA A 57 -0.76 -0.38 -2.78
C ALA A 57 0.04 -0.52 -4.08
N LYS A 58 -0.59 -0.29 -5.24
CA LYS A 58 0.12 -0.25 -6.53
C LYS A 58 1.14 0.87 -6.59
N LEU A 59 0.84 2.03 -5.99
CA LEU A 59 1.78 3.14 -5.92
C LEU A 59 3.02 2.79 -5.10
N LEU A 60 2.86 2.12 -3.94
CA LEU A 60 4.00 1.65 -3.14
C LEU A 60 4.90 0.69 -3.92
N VAL A 61 4.31 -0.28 -4.62
CA VAL A 61 5.05 -1.22 -5.47
C VAL A 61 5.79 -0.49 -6.60
N LEU A 62 5.15 0.51 -7.22
CA LEU A 62 5.78 1.31 -8.27
C LEU A 62 6.95 2.12 -7.71
N ASP A 63 6.77 2.70 -6.52
CA ASP A 63 7.72 3.57 -5.88
C ASP A 63 8.90 2.80 -5.27
N GLU A 64 8.78 1.49 -5.01
CA GLU A 64 9.94 0.65 -4.63
C GLU A 64 11.08 0.67 -5.66
N LYS A 65 10.78 1.03 -6.93
CA LYS A 65 11.80 1.33 -7.93
C LYS A 65 12.70 2.47 -7.42
N PRO A 66 14.02 2.41 -7.63
CA PRO A 66 15.00 3.27 -6.91
C PRO A 66 15.02 4.75 -7.35
N MET A 67 13.88 5.37 -7.68
CA MET A 67 13.82 6.69 -8.31
C MET A 67 13.63 7.87 -7.34
N ASP A 68 12.97 7.73 -6.18
CA ASP A 68 12.85 8.82 -5.20
C ASP A 68 12.59 8.29 -3.77
N GLU A 69 13.27 8.84 -2.75
CA GLU A 69 13.08 8.44 -1.35
C GLU A 69 11.97 9.27 -0.66
N ALA A 70 11.78 10.52 -1.09
CA ALA A 70 10.77 11.40 -0.53
C ALA A 70 9.35 10.96 -0.91
N SER A 71 9.14 10.54 -2.16
CA SER A 71 7.88 9.94 -2.62
C SER A 71 7.53 8.69 -1.81
N LYS A 72 8.53 7.83 -1.51
CA LYS A 72 8.31 6.60 -0.73
C LYS A 72 7.79 6.89 0.66
N GLU A 73 8.46 7.80 1.36
CA GLU A 73 8.05 8.20 2.70
C GLU A 73 6.65 8.82 2.69
N ALA A 74 6.36 9.66 1.69
CA ALA A 74 5.03 10.28 1.53
C ALA A 74 3.93 9.25 1.22
N ALA A 75 4.20 8.24 0.39
CA ALA A 75 3.26 7.17 0.08
C ALA A 75 2.99 6.25 1.29
N LEU A 76 4.03 5.89 2.03
CA LEU A 76 3.92 5.13 3.28
C LEU A 76 3.12 5.91 4.33
N ALA A 77 3.43 7.21 4.50
CA ALA A 77 2.72 8.09 5.42
C ALA A 77 1.24 8.25 5.04
N ALA A 78 0.92 8.33 3.75
CA ALA A 78 -0.46 8.43 3.27
C ALA A 78 -1.29 7.20 3.63
N ILE A 79 -0.79 5.99 3.38
CA ILE A 79 -1.49 4.76 3.75
C ILE A 79 -1.63 4.63 5.27
N SER A 80 -0.57 4.94 6.02
CA SER A 80 -0.62 4.88 7.49
C SER A 80 -1.61 5.88 8.07
N SER A 81 -1.66 7.11 7.55
CA SER A 81 -2.61 8.13 7.99
C SER A 81 -4.04 7.69 7.67
N ARG A 82 -4.28 7.25 6.43
CA ARG A 82 -5.60 6.82 5.97
C ARG A 82 -6.14 5.64 6.77
N SER A 83 -5.28 4.70 7.16
CA SER A 83 -5.66 3.52 7.97
C SER A 83 -5.98 3.86 9.44
N LYS A 84 -5.55 5.03 9.91
CA LYS A 84 -5.77 5.53 11.28
C LYS A 84 -6.91 6.54 11.37
N GLU A 85 -7.46 6.97 10.24
CA GLU A 85 -8.58 7.89 10.19
C GLU A 85 -9.86 7.22 10.72
N SER A 86 -10.59 7.97 11.56
CA SER A 86 -11.94 7.59 11.96
C SER A 86 -12.93 8.02 10.89
N PHE A 87 -13.69 7.08 10.36
CA PHE A 87 -14.74 7.38 9.40
C PHE A 87 -16.05 7.77 10.12
N SER A 88 -16.94 8.43 9.38
CA SER A 88 -18.21 8.96 9.92
C SER A 88 -19.16 7.89 10.44
N ASP A 89 -18.99 6.64 10.03
CA ASP A 89 -19.73 5.46 10.48
C ASP A 89 -19.13 4.82 11.76
N GLY A 90 -18.00 5.34 12.25
CA GLY A 90 -17.30 4.79 13.42
C GLY A 90 -16.50 3.51 13.13
N HIS A 91 -16.39 3.10 11.87
CA HIS A 91 -15.55 1.99 11.46
C HIS A 91 -14.13 2.48 11.11
N SER A 92 -13.15 1.60 11.35
CA SER A 92 -11.79 1.78 10.85
C SER A 92 -11.63 1.00 9.56
N TYR A 93 -11.18 1.68 8.52
CA TYR A 93 -10.88 1.07 7.23
C TYR A 93 -9.37 0.91 7.09
N TYR A 94 -8.95 -0.22 6.55
CA TYR A 94 -7.55 -0.57 6.33
C TYR A 94 -7.42 -1.30 4.99
N PRO A 95 -6.20 -1.44 4.44
CA PRO A 95 -5.99 -2.10 3.15
C PRO A 95 -6.64 -3.49 3.13
N ALA A 96 -7.28 -3.88 2.04
CA ALA A 96 -7.89 -5.20 1.91
C ALA A 96 -6.87 -6.26 1.43
N MET A 97 -7.29 -7.53 1.32
CA MET A 97 -6.40 -8.65 0.95
C MET A 97 -5.82 -8.53 -0.47
N ASP A 98 -6.54 -7.90 -1.39
CA ASP A 98 -6.04 -7.56 -2.72
C ASP A 98 -4.79 -6.65 -2.66
N CYS A 99 -4.75 -5.73 -1.70
CA CYS A 99 -3.59 -4.88 -1.45
C CYS A 99 -2.40 -5.70 -0.95
N ALA A 100 -2.65 -6.69 -0.09
CA ALA A 100 -1.62 -7.64 0.34
C ALA A 100 -1.04 -8.41 -0.86
N GLN A 101 -1.91 -8.90 -1.74
CA GLN A 101 -1.50 -9.60 -2.97
C GLN A 101 -0.63 -8.68 -3.85
N ILE A 102 -1.08 -7.45 -4.12
CA ILE A 102 -0.33 -6.47 -4.93
C ILE A 102 1.06 -6.23 -4.35
N ILE A 103 1.17 -6.00 -3.03
CA ILE A 103 2.43 -5.67 -2.37
C ILE A 103 3.38 -6.88 -2.34
N TYR A 104 2.88 -8.08 -2.10
CA TYR A 104 3.72 -9.28 -2.00
C TYR A 104 4.12 -9.84 -3.38
N ASP A 105 3.31 -9.65 -4.42
CA ASP A 105 3.66 -10.05 -5.78
C ASP A 105 4.62 -9.05 -6.44
N GLY A 106 4.42 -7.75 -6.18
CA GLY A 106 5.16 -6.68 -6.84
C GLY A 106 6.38 -6.18 -6.08
N GLY A 107 6.41 -6.31 -4.76
CA GLY A 107 7.45 -5.74 -3.89
C GLY A 107 8.58 -6.72 -3.56
N ALA A 108 9.76 -6.17 -3.25
CA ALA A 108 10.90 -6.97 -2.78
C ALA A 108 10.61 -7.62 -1.41
N THR A 109 11.24 -8.77 -1.12
CA THR A 109 10.99 -9.56 0.11
C THR A 109 11.15 -8.77 1.41
N ASP A 110 12.06 -7.79 1.45
CA ASP A 110 12.32 -6.95 2.64
C ASP A 110 11.79 -5.51 2.50
N SER A 111 10.78 -5.29 1.63
CA SER A 111 10.37 -3.94 1.30
C SER A 111 9.67 -3.21 2.47
N PRO A 112 9.84 -1.87 2.58
CA PRO A 112 9.11 -1.05 3.55
C PRO A 112 7.59 -1.20 3.45
N SER A 113 7.07 -1.45 2.24
CA SER A 113 5.65 -1.66 1.96
C SER A 113 5.09 -2.89 2.66
N ARG A 114 5.83 -4.01 2.63
CA ARG A 114 5.45 -5.24 3.34
C ARG A 114 5.41 -5.03 4.84
N LYS A 115 6.43 -4.35 5.39
CA LYS A 115 6.51 -4.03 6.83
C LYS A 115 5.35 -3.14 7.27
N LEU A 116 5.07 -2.07 6.53
CA LEU A 116 3.94 -1.17 6.83
C LEU A 116 2.60 -1.93 6.84
N LEU A 117 2.36 -2.77 5.84
CA LEU A 117 1.14 -3.55 5.78
C LEU A 117 1.00 -4.48 6.99
N VAL A 118 2.07 -5.19 7.35
CA VAL A 118 2.10 -6.07 8.52
C VAL A 118 1.88 -5.29 9.82
N ASP A 119 2.47 -4.10 9.96
CA ASP A 119 2.30 -3.22 11.12
C ASP A 119 0.85 -2.76 11.26
N ILE A 120 0.22 -2.32 10.17
CA ILE A 120 -1.21 -1.93 10.15
C ILE A 120 -2.09 -3.09 10.61
N TYR A 121 -1.86 -4.29 10.07
CA TYR A 121 -2.62 -5.48 10.47
C TYR A 121 -2.33 -5.86 11.93
N THR A 122 -1.09 -5.77 12.37
CA THR A 122 -0.69 -6.02 13.75
C THR A 122 -1.29 -4.98 14.71
N GLU A 123 -1.60 -3.77 14.28
CA GLU A 123 -2.24 -2.76 15.13
C GLU A 123 -3.77 -2.93 15.13
N LEU A 124 -4.39 -3.12 13.96
CA LEU A 124 -5.83 -2.97 13.77
C LEU A 124 -6.62 -4.30 13.74
N VAL A 125 -6.00 -5.42 13.37
CA VAL A 125 -6.72 -6.69 13.19
C VAL A 125 -7.32 -7.17 14.50
N ARG A 126 -8.59 -7.54 14.45
CA ARG A 126 -9.35 -8.21 15.52
C ARG A 126 -9.83 -9.58 15.05
N SER A 127 -10.37 -10.40 15.95
CA SER A 127 -10.81 -11.78 15.65
C SER A 127 -11.75 -11.87 14.44
N ALA A 128 -12.56 -10.83 14.17
CA ALA A 128 -13.45 -10.75 13.01
C ALA A 128 -12.74 -10.90 11.65
N PHE A 129 -11.44 -10.56 11.57
CA PHE A 129 -10.63 -10.79 10.38
C PHE A 129 -10.49 -12.28 10.02
N LEU A 130 -10.49 -13.16 11.03
CA LEU A 130 -10.32 -14.60 10.85
C LEU A 130 -11.64 -15.31 10.48
N ASP A 131 -12.78 -14.65 10.69
CA ASP A 131 -14.11 -15.20 10.42
C ASP A 131 -14.49 -15.09 8.92
N GLU A 132 -13.74 -14.30 8.13
CA GLU A 132 -13.89 -14.21 6.67
C GLU A 132 -13.30 -15.44 5.96
N HIS A 133 -13.97 -16.58 6.13
CA HIS A 133 -13.57 -17.89 5.58
C HIS A 133 -13.32 -17.92 4.06
N GLU A 134 -13.90 -17.00 3.29
CA GLU A 134 -13.81 -17.00 1.82
C GLU A 134 -12.47 -16.49 1.28
N LYS A 135 -11.60 -15.91 2.11
CA LYS A 135 -10.34 -15.30 1.64
C LYS A 135 -9.08 -16.08 1.99
N ALA A 136 -9.17 -17.15 2.79
CA ALA A 136 -7.99 -17.84 3.33
C ALA A 136 -7.03 -18.41 2.26
N GLU A 137 -7.54 -18.91 1.14
CA GLU A 137 -6.71 -19.41 0.04
C GLU A 137 -6.14 -18.29 -0.86
N ALA A 138 -6.76 -17.11 -0.85
CA ALA A 138 -6.35 -15.96 -1.63
C ALA A 138 -5.32 -15.06 -0.91
N VAL A 139 -4.96 -15.39 0.34
CA VAL A 139 -3.97 -14.62 1.10
C VAL A 139 -2.55 -15.09 0.74
N PRO A 140 -1.62 -14.17 0.42
CA PRO A 140 -0.22 -14.52 0.27
C PRO A 140 0.33 -15.24 1.51
N LYS A 141 0.93 -16.42 1.31
CA LYS A 141 1.49 -17.22 2.42
C LYS A 141 2.59 -16.49 3.18
N ASP A 142 3.41 -15.75 2.45
CA ASP A 142 4.49 -14.93 3.02
C ASP A 142 3.91 -13.83 3.91
N PHE A 143 2.79 -13.21 3.52
CA PHE A 143 2.10 -12.23 4.36
C PHE A 143 1.59 -12.84 5.66
N LEU A 144 0.98 -14.03 5.60
CA LEU A 144 0.52 -14.73 6.80
C LEU A 144 1.68 -15.07 7.74
N LEU A 145 2.84 -15.46 7.18
CA LEU A 145 4.04 -15.72 7.96
C LEU A 145 4.55 -14.45 8.65
N ASP A 146 4.71 -13.36 7.91
CA ASP A 146 5.21 -12.09 8.44
C ASP A 146 4.25 -11.51 9.50
N LEU A 147 2.93 -11.61 9.25
CA LEU A 147 1.90 -11.22 10.21
C LEU A 147 1.95 -12.07 11.48
N ALA A 148 2.07 -13.40 11.35
CA ALA A 148 2.17 -14.29 12.50
C ALA A 148 3.41 -13.97 13.36
N LEU A 149 4.56 -13.73 12.73
CA LEU A 149 5.78 -13.31 13.42
C LEU A 149 5.57 -11.99 14.15
N SER A 150 5.00 -10.99 13.50
CA SER A 150 4.74 -9.68 14.10
C SER A 150 3.77 -9.76 15.29
N LEU A 151 2.70 -10.54 15.18
CA LEU A 151 1.74 -10.75 16.27
C LEU A 151 2.40 -11.41 17.50
N VAL A 152 3.28 -12.39 17.28
CA VAL A 152 4.02 -13.06 18.37
C VAL A 152 4.96 -12.09 19.09
N VAL A 153 5.66 -11.23 18.33
CA VAL A 153 6.64 -10.28 18.90
C VAL A 153 5.96 -9.10 19.59
N ASN A 154 4.90 -8.56 19.00
CA ASN A 154 4.34 -7.26 19.38
C ASN A 154 3.08 -7.35 20.26
N ARG A 155 2.28 -8.43 20.15
CA ARG A 155 1.02 -8.56 20.90
C ARG A 155 1.05 -9.55 22.07
N LEU A 156 2.03 -10.44 22.16
CA LEU A 156 2.14 -11.30 23.34
C LEU A 156 2.70 -10.50 24.52
N PRO A 157 2.14 -10.65 25.73
CA PRO A 157 2.73 -10.05 26.91
C PRO A 157 4.15 -10.62 27.07
N LYS A 158 5.17 -9.74 27.15
CA LYS A 158 6.51 -10.15 27.55
C LYS A 158 6.35 -10.90 28.87
N LYS A 159 6.66 -12.21 28.88
CA LYS A 159 6.73 -12.98 30.13
C LYS A 159 7.61 -12.19 31.08
N GLY A 160 7.02 -11.74 32.19
CA GLY A 160 7.71 -10.95 33.20
C GLY A 160 8.99 -11.65 33.63
N VAL A 161 10.09 -10.91 33.55
CA VAL A 161 11.32 -11.17 34.30
C VAL A 161 11.20 -10.38 35.60
#